data_AF-A0A1I7ISS1-F1
#
_entry.id   AF-A0A1I7ISS1-F1
#
_cell.length_a   1.000
_cell.length_b   1.000
_cell.length_c   1.000
_cell.angle_alpha   90.00
_cell.angle_beta   90.00
_cell.angle_gamma   90.00
#
_symmetry.space_group_name_H-M   'P 1'
#
loop_
_entity.id
_entity.type
_entity.pdbx_description
1 polymer ?
#
loop_
_entity_poly.entity_id
_entity_poly.type
_entity_poly.pdbx_seq_one_letter_code
_entity_poly.pdbx_strand_id
1 'polypeptide(L)'
;MNKQLLKCFLGLLFFMQLSMAQQDVEVTFMLENHASIETYLEAQQVSFFEGELATLKGFENFVAFSKVGKLAVPEAYFFNAQGELIKNRNKGVSCGATIKKLAKVAHMKTDPTQTLEDFLKDVHILDQRTFMEDGTTLYVVINWAKFLSEQSEVSFNWFNSLHHSDTLKVKVLLLNLDLQEAWNMTQDQKDFLGVL
;
A
#
# COMPACT_ATOMS: atom_id res chain seq x y z
N MET A 1 -36.19 -1.81 -48.80
CA MET A 1 -35.63 -1.44 -47.47
C MET A 1 -34.12 -1.56 -47.55
N ASN A 2 -33.40 -0.44 -47.46
CA ASN A 2 -32.01 -0.34 -47.93
C ASN A 2 -31.03 -1.00 -46.93
N LYS A 3 -30.33 -2.06 -47.34
CA LYS A 3 -29.46 -2.89 -46.48
C LYS A 3 -28.28 -2.11 -45.86
N GLN A 4 -28.01 -0.89 -46.31
CA GLN A 4 -27.01 -0.01 -45.70
C GLN A 4 -27.53 0.74 -44.46
N LEU A 5 -28.81 1.11 -44.41
CA LEU A 5 -29.40 1.81 -43.26
C LEU A 5 -29.52 0.89 -42.03
N LEU A 6 -29.69 -0.42 -42.23
CA LEU A 6 -29.74 -1.40 -41.15
C LEU A 6 -28.36 -1.67 -40.51
N LYS A 7 -27.26 -1.45 -41.25
CA LYS A 7 -25.89 -1.64 -40.74
C LYS A 7 -25.40 -0.47 -39.90
N CYS A 8 -25.87 0.75 -40.17
CA CYS A 8 -25.57 1.91 -39.32
C CYS A 8 -26.33 1.86 -37.99
N PHE A 9 -27.53 1.27 -37.96
CA PHE A 9 -28.31 1.14 -36.72
C PHE A 9 -27.79 0.05 -35.78
N LEU A 10 -27.18 -1.03 -36.31
CA LEU A 10 -26.56 -2.08 -35.48
C LEU A 10 -25.18 -1.70 -34.90
N GLY A 11 -24.49 -0.72 -35.49
CA GLY A 11 -23.17 -0.27 -35.01
C GLY A 11 -23.23 0.65 -33.79
N LEU A 12 -24.34 1.37 -33.60
CA LEU A 12 -24.53 2.32 -32.49
C LEU A 12 -25.00 1.66 -31.19
N LEU A 13 -25.50 0.42 -31.24
CA LEU A 13 -25.93 -0.33 -30.05
C LEU A 13 -24.77 -1.04 -29.32
N PHE A 14 -23.56 -1.09 -29.90
CA PHE A 14 -22.41 -1.76 -29.27
C PHE A 14 -21.50 -0.83 -28.46
N PHE A 15 -21.74 0.49 -28.49
CA PHE A 15 -20.90 1.48 -27.78
C PHE A 15 -21.47 2.00 -26.46
N MET A 16 -22.68 1.57 -26.04
CA MET A 16 -23.32 2.07 -24.82
C MET A 16 -23.25 1.14 -23.59
N GLN A 17 -22.54 0.00 -23.64
CA GLN A 17 -22.53 -0.96 -22.52
C GLN A 17 -21.20 -1.11 -21.78
N LEU A 18 -20.20 -0.29 -22.06
CA LEU A 18 -19.06 -0.10 -21.15
C LEU A 18 -19.32 1.09 -20.22
N SER A 19 -20.53 1.13 -19.65
CA SER A 19 -20.71 1.76 -18.36
C SER A 19 -19.83 0.98 -17.41
N MET A 20 -18.65 1.52 -17.10
CA MET A 20 -17.87 1.08 -15.96
C MET A 20 -18.82 1.18 -14.77
N ALA A 21 -19.41 0.05 -14.38
CA ALA A 21 -20.08 -0.07 -13.11
C ALA A 21 -18.96 0.09 -12.09
N GLN A 22 -18.71 1.33 -11.69
CA GLN A 22 -17.99 1.64 -10.48
C GLN A 22 -18.91 1.07 -9.40
N GLN A 23 -18.61 -0.16 -8.98
CA GLN A 23 -19.28 -0.77 -7.86
C GLN A 23 -18.91 0.12 -6.68
N ASP A 24 -19.86 0.90 -6.18
CA ASP A 24 -19.69 1.66 -4.95
C ASP A 24 -19.46 0.62 -3.84
N VAL A 25 -18.18 0.33 -3.59
CA VAL A 25 -17.78 -0.48 -2.44
C VAL A 25 -17.95 0.45 -1.25
N GLU A 26 -19.05 0.27 -0.52
CA GLU A 26 -19.24 0.92 0.76
C GLU A 26 -18.21 0.32 1.73
N VAL A 27 -17.10 1.04 1.92
CA VAL A 27 -16.07 0.67 2.89
C VAL A 27 -16.49 1.23 4.24
N THR A 28 -16.91 0.34 5.13
CA THR A 28 -17.11 0.69 6.53
C THR A 28 -15.78 0.59 7.26
N PHE A 29 -15.33 1.69 7.88
CA PHE A 29 -14.10 1.71 8.64
C PHE A 29 -14.35 1.32 10.10
N MET A 30 -13.40 0.60 10.68
CA MET A 30 -13.28 0.40 12.12
C MET A 30 -12.06 1.15 12.62
N LEU A 31 -12.10 1.61 13.87
CA LEU A 31 -10.90 2.13 14.52
C LEU A 31 -10.07 0.96 15.02
N GLU A 32 -8.80 0.97 14.64
CA GLU A 32 -7.82 -0.04 14.98
C GLU A 32 -6.82 0.52 16.00
N ASN A 33 -6.18 -0.39 16.72
CA ASN A 33 -5.05 -0.14 17.58
C ASN A 33 -3.99 -1.23 17.42
N HIS A 34 -2.85 -1.06 18.11
CA HIS A 34 -1.73 -1.99 18.02
C HIS A 34 -2.15 -3.46 18.24
N ALA A 35 -2.85 -3.76 19.33
CA ALA A 35 -3.25 -5.12 19.65
C ALA A 35 -4.18 -5.74 18.57
N SER A 36 -5.13 -4.95 18.05
CA SER A 36 -6.04 -5.41 16.99
C SER A 36 -5.34 -5.66 15.65
N ILE A 37 -4.27 -4.90 15.35
CA ILE A 37 -3.43 -5.08 14.17
C ILE A 37 -2.64 -6.39 14.29
N GLU A 38 -1.96 -6.60 15.41
CA GLU A 38 -1.17 -7.82 15.66
C GLU A 38 -2.05 -9.06 15.62
N THR A 39 -3.19 -9.03 16.32
CA THR A 39 -4.16 -10.13 16.33
C THR A 39 -4.62 -10.50 14.92
N TYR A 40 -4.85 -9.48 14.07
CA TYR A 40 -5.24 -9.73 12.68
C TYR A 40 -4.10 -10.36 11.88
N LEU A 41 -2.87 -9.86 11.98
CA LEU A 41 -1.71 -10.40 11.29
C LEU A 41 -1.42 -11.86 11.70
N GLU A 42 -1.55 -12.17 12.99
CA GLU A 42 -1.44 -13.54 13.52
C GLU A 42 -2.50 -14.46 12.92
N ALA A 43 -3.75 -14.01 12.84
CA ALA A 43 -4.84 -14.77 12.21
C ALA A 43 -4.60 -15.00 10.71
N GLN A 44 -3.90 -14.07 10.04
CA GLN A 44 -3.45 -14.20 8.66
C GLN A 44 -2.14 -14.97 8.50
N GLN A 45 -1.59 -15.53 9.58
CA GLN A 45 -0.32 -16.29 9.59
C GLN A 45 0.86 -15.48 9.05
N VAL A 46 0.87 -14.17 9.27
CA VAL A 46 1.98 -13.28 8.92
C VAL A 46 2.97 -13.28 10.08
N SER A 47 4.20 -13.73 9.84
CA SER A 47 5.27 -13.72 10.85
C SER A 47 6.07 -12.43 10.73
N PHE A 48 5.97 -11.56 11.74
CA PHE A 48 6.61 -10.24 11.76
C PHE A 48 7.40 -10.03 13.06
N PHE A 49 8.33 -9.09 13.03
CA PHE A 49 8.89 -8.45 14.22
C PHE A 49 8.22 -7.09 14.45
N GLU A 50 8.08 -6.66 15.70
CA GLU A 50 7.40 -5.38 16.01
C GLU A 50 7.99 -4.17 15.25
N GLY A 51 9.29 -4.17 14.96
CA GLY A 51 9.98 -3.11 14.21
C GLY A 51 9.74 -3.09 12.70
N GLU A 52 8.95 -4.05 12.24
CA GLU A 52 8.49 -4.15 10.85
C GLU A 52 7.05 -3.67 10.72
N LEU A 53 6.37 -3.29 11.81
CA LEU A 53 5.02 -2.76 11.77
C LEU A 53 5.02 -1.24 11.92
N ALA A 54 4.21 -0.58 11.10
CA ALA A 54 3.95 0.84 11.22
C ALA A 54 2.50 1.21 10.91
N THR A 55 2.09 2.37 11.41
CA THR A 55 0.83 3.06 11.07
C THR A 55 1.14 4.47 10.60
N LEU A 56 0.17 5.18 10.02
CA LEU A 56 0.31 6.63 9.84
C LEU A 56 0.22 7.34 11.21
N LYS A 57 0.98 8.43 11.39
CA LYS A 57 1.03 9.17 12.67
C LYS A 57 -0.31 9.80 13.07
N GLY A 58 -1.16 10.12 12.11
CA GLY A 58 -2.39 10.84 12.36
C GLY A 58 -3.30 10.93 11.15
N PHE A 59 -4.53 11.39 11.40
CA PHE A 59 -5.54 11.60 10.37
C PHE A 59 -5.08 12.58 9.27
N GLU A 60 -4.31 13.61 9.62
CA GLU A 60 -3.75 14.54 8.64
C GLU A 60 -2.82 13.84 7.65
N ASN A 61 -1.99 12.90 8.11
CA ASN A 61 -1.11 12.11 7.24
C ASN A 61 -1.92 11.17 6.34
N PHE A 62 -3.01 10.58 6.85
CA PHE A 62 -3.94 9.79 6.04
C PHE A 62 -4.56 10.63 4.91
N VAL A 63 -5.04 11.84 5.22
CA VAL A 63 -5.57 12.77 4.20
C VAL A 63 -4.49 13.18 3.20
N ALA A 64 -3.26 13.46 3.67
CA ALA A 64 -2.14 13.80 2.81
C ALA A 64 -1.79 12.65 1.85
N PHE A 65 -1.71 11.41 2.35
CA PHE A 65 -1.47 10.22 1.55
C PHE A 65 -2.57 10.00 0.51
N SER A 66 -3.83 10.21 0.89
CA SER A 66 -4.99 10.10 -0.01
C SER A 66 -4.85 11.03 -1.22
N LYS A 67 -4.52 12.32 -0.98
CA LYS A 67 -4.40 13.34 -2.03
C LYS A 67 -3.34 13.04 -3.08
N VAL A 68 -2.30 12.28 -2.73
CA VAL A 68 -1.21 11.93 -3.64
C VAL A 68 -1.25 10.47 -4.10
N GLY A 69 -2.33 9.75 -3.81
CA GLY A 69 -2.53 8.35 -4.24
C GLY A 69 -1.67 7.33 -3.51
N LYS A 70 -1.15 7.65 -2.31
CA LYS A 70 -0.30 6.76 -1.51
C LYS A 70 -1.08 5.77 -0.63
N LEU A 71 -2.42 5.79 -0.65
CA LEU A 71 -3.28 4.84 0.07
C LEU A 71 -3.59 3.56 -0.72
N ALA A 72 -2.96 3.35 -1.89
CA ALA A 72 -3.18 2.15 -2.68
C ALA A 72 -2.77 0.89 -1.90
N VAL A 73 -3.61 -0.14 -1.99
CA VAL A 73 -3.37 -1.49 -1.48
C VAL A 73 -3.76 -2.51 -2.57
N PRO A 74 -2.89 -3.48 -2.90
CA PRO A 74 -1.51 -3.60 -2.42
C PRO A 74 -0.61 -2.57 -3.12
N GLU A 75 0.36 -2.01 -2.40
CA GLU A 75 1.40 -1.15 -2.98
C GLU A 75 2.71 -1.33 -2.22
N ALA A 76 3.83 -1.28 -2.94
CA ALA A 76 5.15 -1.46 -2.35
C ALA A 76 6.15 -0.43 -2.90
N TYR A 77 6.75 0.35 -2.01
CA TYR A 77 7.77 1.35 -2.30
C TYR A 77 9.14 0.77 -2.01
N PHE A 78 10.00 0.76 -3.02
CA PHE A 78 11.36 0.25 -2.90
C PHE A 78 12.34 1.41 -2.85
N PHE A 79 13.23 1.42 -1.86
CA PHE A 79 14.29 2.40 -1.71
C PHE A 79 15.64 1.70 -1.76
N ASN A 80 16.63 2.33 -2.37
CA ASN A 80 18.00 1.81 -2.42
C ASN A 80 18.69 1.93 -1.05
N ALA A 81 19.95 1.50 -0.97
CA ALA A 81 20.76 1.60 0.24
C ALA A 81 20.95 3.04 0.75
N GLN A 82 20.83 4.05 -0.11
CA GLN A 82 20.88 5.47 0.24
C GLN A 82 19.53 6.02 0.73
N GLY A 83 18.47 5.21 0.71
CA GLY A 83 17.11 5.62 1.05
C GLY A 83 16.40 6.39 -0.07
N GLU A 84 16.90 6.37 -1.30
CA GLU A 84 16.25 7.03 -2.44
C GLU A 84 15.23 6.08 -3.10
N LEU A 85 14.05 6.62 -3.47
CA LEU A 85 13.00 5.83 -4.09
C LEU A 85 13.46 5.28 -5.45
N ILE A 86 13.28 4.00 -5.68
CA ILE A 86 13.57 3.35 -6.95
C ILE A 86 12.45 3.69 -7.94
N LYS A 87 12.81 4.29 -9.09
CA LYS A 87 11.87 4.64 -10.15
C LYS A 87 11.37 3.38 -10.83
N ASN A 88 10.13 3.01 -10.54
CA ASN A 88 9.35 2.13 -11.39
C ASN A 88 8.40 2.96 -12.27
N ARG A 89 8.04 2.45 -13.44
CA ARG A 89 7.11 3.12 -14.38
C ARG A 89 5.75 3.49 -13.73
N ASN A 90 5.43 2.92 -12.57
CA ASN A 90 4.16 3.11 -11.84
C ASN A 90 4.29 3.72 -10.43
N LYS A 91 5.38 4.43 -10.09
CA LYS A 91 5.56 5.08 -8.75
C LYS A 91 5.42 4.13 -7.54
N GLY A 92 5.76 2.87 -7.75
CA GLY A 92 5.61 1.78 -6.80
C GLY A 92 5.66 0.45 -7.55
N VAL A 93 5.81 -0.66 -6.84
CA VAL A 93 5.86 -2.01 -7.41
C VAL A 93 4.54 -2.70 -7.13
N SER A 94 3.60 -2.57 -8.08
CA SER A 94 2.32 -3.26 -8.05
C SER A 94 2.36 -4.71 -8.54
N CYS A 95 3.55 -5.26 -8.82
CA CYS A 95 3.70 -6.55 -9.48
C CYS A 95 4.73 -7.45 -8.80
N GLY A 96 4.27 -8.60 -8.27
CA GLY A 96 5.10 -9.61 -7.61
C GLY A 96 6.24 -10.18 -8.47
N ALA A 97 6.22 -10.01 -9.80
CA ALA A 97 7.33 -10.39 -10.68
C ALA A 97 8.61 -9.57 -10.41
N THR A 98 8.48 -8.37 -9.85
CA THR A 98 9.58 -7.48 -9.49
C THR A 98 10.24 -7.93 -8.19
N ILE A 99 9.46 -8.47 -7.25
CA ILE A 99 9.96 -9.07 -5.99
C ILE A 99 10.81 -10.31 -6.28
N LYS A 100 10.53 -11.05 -7.35
CA LYS A 100 11.38 -12.19 -7.76
C LYS A 100 12.73 -11.78 -8.37
N LYS A 101 13.00 -10.47 -8.54
CA LYS A 101 14.19 -9.94 -9.21
C LYS A 101 14.87 -8.83 -8.40
N LEU A 102 14.94 -8.98 -7.07
CA LEU A 102 15.46 -7.96 -6.14
C LEU A 102 16.84 -7.42 -6.50
N ALA A 103 17.77 -8.29 -6.91
CA ALA A 103 19.11 -7.86 -7.35
C ALA A 103 19.05 -6.86 -8.51
N LYS A 104 18.11 -7.03 -9.45
CA LYS A 104 17.90 -6.07 -10.53
C LYS A 104 17.29 -4.77 -10.00
N VAL A 105 16.33 -4.87 -9.08
CA VAL A 105 15.64 -3.72 -8.47
C VAL A 105 16.63 -2.82 -7.74
N ALA A 106 17.57 -3.39 -6.98
CA ALA A 106 18.60 -2.67 -6.26
C ALA A 106 19.51 -1.78 -7.14
N HIS A 107 19.58 -2.06 -8.45
CA HIS A 107 20.40 -1.31 -9.41
C HIS A 107 19.57 -0.48 -10.40
N MET A 108 18.25 -0.37 -10.19
CA MET A 108 17.41 0.49 -11.01
C MET A 108 17.66 1.97 -10.71
N LYS A 109 17.28 2.84 -11.65
CA LYS A 109 17.38 4.29 -11.48
C LYS A 109 16.54 4.75 -10.29
N THR A 110 17.05 5.73 -9.55
CA THR A 110 16.36 6.30 -8.39
C THR A 110 15.80 7.70 -8.65
N ASP A 111 14.92 8.11 -7.75
CA ASP A 111 14.39 9.45 -7.59
C ASP A 111 14.90 10.04 -6.26
N PRO A 112 15.97 10.85 -6.27
CA PRO A 112 16.53 11.40 -5.05
C PRO A 112 15.61 12.44 -4.40
N THR A 113 14.52 12.86 -5.07
CA THR A 113 13.55 13.80 -4.51
C THR A 113 12.51 13.13 -3.61
N GLN A 114 12.48 11.81 -3.60
CA GLN A 114 11.59 11.02 -2.75
C GLN A 114 12.43 10.06 -1.93
N THR A 115 12.50 10.31 -0.63
CA THR A 115 13.38 9.56 0.27
C THR A 115 12.58 8.72 1.26
N LEU A 116 13.20 7.65 1.76
CA LEU A 116 12.68 6.84 2.85
C LEU A 116 12.56 7.70 4.13
N GLU A 117 13.53 8.58 4.39
CA GLU A 117 13.48 9.49 5.53
C GLU A 117 12.23 10.38 5.49
N ASP A 118 11.91 10.96 4.33
CA ASP A 118 10.69 11.74 4.17
C ASP A 118 9.43 10.89 4.36
N PHE A 119 9.44 9.64 3.87
CA PHE A 119 8.35 8.71 4.11
C PHE A 119 8.17 8.42 5.61
N LEU A 120 9.27 8.19 6.33
CA LEU A 120 9.26 7.86 7.76
C LEU A 120 8.81 9.04 8.64
N LYS A 121 8.84 10.28 8.16
CA LYS A 121 8.31 11.45 8.88
C LYS A 121 6.80 11.34 9.11
N ASP A 122 6.07 10.64 8.25
CA ASP A 122 4.61 10.53 8.30
C ASP A 122 4.11 9.25 9.01
N VAL A 123 5.01 8.34 9.39
CA VAL A 123 4.67 7.02 9.95
C VAL A 123 5.12 6.86 11.40
N HIS A 124 4.38 6.07 12.16
CA HIS A 124 4.72 5.63 13.50
C HIS A 124 5.09 4.14 13.44
N ILE A 125 6.37 3.82 13.64
CA ILE A 125 6.84 2.43 13.80
C ILE A 125 6.50 2.00 15.23
N LEU A 126 5.83 0.86 15.37
CA LEU A 126 5.15 0.51 16.62
C LEU A 126 6.12 0.28 17.79
N ASP A 127 7.32 -0.25 17.52
CA ASP A 127 8.35 -0.45 18.55
C ASP A 127 9.31 0.75 18.74
N GLN A 128 9.10 1.83 17.99
CA GLN A 128 9.91 3.06 18.00
C GLN A 128 11.41 2.88 17.71
N ARG A 129 11.84 1.73 17.17
CA ARG A 129 13.23 1.53 16.74
C ARG A 129 13.49 2.22 15.41
N THR A 130 14.76 2.58 15.19
CA THR A 130 15.20 3.11 13.89
C THR A 130 15.09 2.02 12.83
N PHE A 131 14.30 2.28 11.79
CA PHE A 131 14.13 1.35 10.67
C PHE A 131 15.36 1.26 9.75
N MET A 132 16.10 2.38 9.61
CA MET A 132 17.33 2.43 8.84
C MET A 132 18.47 1.72 9.56
N GLU A 133 19.12 0.78 8.87
CA GLU A 133 20.20 -0.04 9.42
C GLU A 133 21.36 -0.16 8.42
N ASP A 134 22.58 -0.02 8.92
CA ASP A 134 23.79 -0.12 8.11
C ASP A 134 23.89 -1.47 7.37
N GLY A 135 24.42 -1.41 6.15
CA GLY A 135 24.57 -2.57 5.26
C GLY A 135 23.28 -3.06 4.60
N THR A 136 22.13 -2.42 4.86
CA THR A 136 20.87 -2.73 4.17
C THR A 136 20.99 -2.36 2.69
N THR A 137 20.64 -3.29 1.80
CA THR A 137 20.72 -3.08 0.34
C THR A 137 19.45 -2.46 -0.22
N LEU A 138 18.30 -2.85 0.35
CA LEU A 138 16.98 -2.38 -0.04
C LEU A 138 16.12 -2.17 1.19
N TYR A 139 15.40 -1.06 1.19
CA TYR A 139 14.29 -0.85 2.11
C TYR A 139 12.99 -0.94 1.32
N VAL A 140 11.99 -1.60 1.89
CA VAL A 140 10.70 -1.78 1.25
C VAL A 140 9.61 -1.36 2.23
N VAL A 141 8.73 -0.46 1.81
CA VAL A 141 7.50 -0.17 2.56
C VAL A 141 6.34 -0.77 1.80
N ILE A 142 5.54 -1.60 2.47
CA ILE A 142 4.39 -2.29 1.88
C ILE A 142 3.12 -1.80 2.57
N ASN A 143 2.23 -1.23 1.79
CA ASN A 143 0.92 -0.81 2.26
C ASN A 143 -0.03 -1.99 2.41
N TRP A 144 -0.80 -2.00 3.49
CA TRP A 144 -1.92 -2.93 3.68
C TRP A 144 -3.00 -2.29 4.55
N ALA A 145 -4.21 -2.86 4.52
CA ALA A 145 -5.33 -2.43 5.35
C ALA A 145 -6.32 -3.58 5.59
N LYS A 146 -6.84 -3.71 6.80
CA LYS A 146 -7.86 -4.71 7.16
C LYS A 146 -9.15 -4.48 6.37
N PHE A 147 -9.54 -3.22 6.15
CA PHE A 147 -10.72 -2.88 5.35
C PHE A 147 -10.58 -3.23 3.85
N LEU A 148 -9.39 -3.64 3.40
CA LEU A 148 -9.10 -4.17 2.06
C LEU A 148 -8.43 -5.55 2.18
N SER A 149 -9.06 -6.47 2.89
CA SER A 149 -8.47 -7.77 3.27
C SER A 149 -7.97 -8.59 2.07
N GLU A 150 -8.76 -8.73 1.01
CA GLU A 150 -8.39 -9.47 -0.20
C GLU A 150 -7.15 -8.88 -0.88
N GLN A 151 -7.05 -7.55 -0.96
CA GLN A 151 -5.89 -6.88 -1.54
C GLN A 151 -4.67 -7.00 -0.62
N SER A 152 -4.89 -6.96 0.70
CA SER A 152 -3.84 -7.10 1.70
C SER A 152 -3.20 -8.48 1.73
N GLU A 153 -3.91 -9.55 1.33
CA GLU A 153 -3.29 -10.87 1.13
C GLU A 153 -2.10 -10.80 0.16
N VAL A 154 -2.17 -9.97 -0.87
CA VAL A 154 -1.06 -9.78 -1.81
C VAL A 154 0.11 -9.08 -1.13
N SER A 155 -0.16 -8.05 -0.32
CA SER A 155 0.85 -7.37 0.50
C SER A 155 1.55 -8.31 1.47
N PHE A 156 0.81 -9.19 2.13
CA PHE A 156 1.37 -10.19 3.05
C PHE A 156 2.22 -11.24 2.34
N ASN A 157 1.79 -11.69 1.16
CA ASN A 157 2.59 -12.59 0.33
C ASN A 157 3.91 -11.93 -0.10
N TRP A 158 3.89 -10.64 -0.42
CA TRP A 158 5.10 -9.87 -0.73
C TRP A 158 6.02 -9.74 0.47
N PHE A 159 5.48 -9.39 1.64
CA PHE A 159 6.22 -9.31 2.89
C PHE A 159 6.92 -10.63 3.22
N ASN A 160 6.17 -11.74 3.25
CA ASN A 160 6.71 -13.07 3.52
C ASN A 160 7.79 -13.47 2.50
N SER A 161 7.62 -13.13 1.22
CA SER A 161 8.62 -13.44 0.18
C SER A 161 9.92 -12.65 0.36
N LEU A 162 9.85 -11.41 0.85
CA LEU A 162 11.01 -10.55 1.07
C LEU A 162 11.72 -10.90 2.38
N HIS A 163 10.97 -11.25 3.44
CA HIS A 163 11.50 -11.63 4.74
C HIS A 163 12.38 -12.90 4.68
N HIS A 164 12.12 -13.79 3.71
CA HIS A 164 12.89 -15.02 3.48
C HIS A 164 13.93 -14.91 2.35
N SER A 165 14.32 -13.70 1.93
CA SER A 165 15.30 -13.53 0.86
C SER A 165 16.75 -13.68 1.36
N ASP A 166 17.38 -14.82 1.11
CA ASP A 166 18.78 -15.10 1.50
C ASP A 166 19.84 -14.33 0.68
N THR A 167 19.43 -13.68 -0.42
CA THR A 167 20.39 -13.14 -1.40
C THR A 167 20.79 -11.68 -1.17
N LEU A 168 19.99 -10.91 -0.43
CA LEU A 168 20.18 -9.49 -0.17
C LEU A 168 19.67 -9.15 1.22
N LYS A 169 20.35 -8.23 1.92
CA LYS A 169 19.85 -7.66 3.16
C LYS A 169 18.73 -6.68 2.83
N VAL A 170 17.49 -7.13 2.95
CA VAL A 170 16.28 -6.32 2.72
C VAL A 170 15.62 -6.03 4.06
N LYS A 171 15.26 -4.76 4.29
CA LYS A 171 14.40 -4.35 5.40
C LYS A 171 13.01 -4.06 4.87
N VAL A 172 12.00 -4.60 5.53
CA VAL A 172 10.60 -4.45 5.10
C VAL A 172 9.79 -3.83 6.22
N LEU A 173 8.99 -2.82 5.90
CA LEU A 173 8.03 -2.17 6.78
C LEU A 173 6.63 -2.44 6.25
N LEU A 174 5.80 -3.11 7.02
CA LEU A 174 4.36 -3.23 6.79
C LEU A 174 3.66 -1.99 7.33
N LEU A 175 3.29 -1.09 6.43
CA LEU A 175 2.50 0.09 6.76
C LEU A 175 1.01 -0.23 6.72
N ASN A 176 0.40 -0.29 7.90
CA ASN A 176 -1.04 -0.37 8.07
C ASN A 176 -1.70 0.99 7.79
N LEU A 177 -2.74 0.99 6.96
CA LEU A 177 -3.48 2.18 6.54
C LEU A 177 -4.88 2.27 7.17
N ASP A 178 -5.24 1.38 8.10
CA ASP A 178 -6.51 1.46 8.82
C ASP A 178 -6.55 2.71 9.69
N LEU A 179 -7.76 3.20 9.96
CA LEU A 179 -7.95 4.35 10.85
C LEU A 179 -7.58 3.95 12.27
N GLN A 180 -6.77 4.75 12.95
CA GLN A 180 -6.30 4.41 14.30
C GLN A 180 -7.08 5.13 15.39
N GLU A 181 -7.36 4.44 16.50
CA GLU A 181 -7.94 5.04 17.71
C GLU A 181 -7.11 6.24 18.21
N ALA A 182 -5.78 6.11 18.16
CA ALA A 182 -4.83 7.11 18.62
C ALA A 182 -4.86 8.43 17.82
N TRP A 183 -5.50 8.46 16.64
CA TRP A 183 -5.62 9.67 15.83
C TRP A 183 -6.58 10.70 16.43
N ASN A 184 -7.36 10.34 17.45
CA ASN A 184 -8.27 11.24 18.16
C ASN A 184 -9.20 12.03 17.21
N MET A 185 -9.71 11.36 16.18
CA MET A 185 -10.61 11.99 15.20
C MET A 185 -11.88 12.52 15.89
N THR A 186 -12.32 13.69 15.42
CA THR A 186 -13.61 14.29 15.80
C THR A 186 -14.79 13.44 15.33
N GLN A 187 -15.97 13.64 15.94
CA GLN A 187 -17.17 12.93 15.50
C GLN A 187 -17.52 13.23 14.03
N ASP A 188 -17.43 14.49 13.62
CA ASP A 188 -17.67 14.90 12.23
C ASP A 188 -16.75 14.17 11.23
N GLN A 189 -15.48 13.94 11.59
CA GLN A 189 -14.53 13.18 10.77
C GLN A 189 -14.89 11.70 10.71
N LYS A 190 -15.30 11.11 11.83
CA LYS A 190 -15.76 9.71 11.90
C LYS A 190 -17.02 9.50 11.07
N ASP A 191 -17.99 10.40 11.20
CA ASP A 191 -19.25 10.38 10.46
C ASP A 191 -19.00 10.53 8.95
N PHE A 192 -18.12 11.46 8.55
CA PHE A 192 -17.74 11.64 7.14
C PHE A 192 -17.11 10.39 6.52
N LEU A 193 -16.33 9.65 7.29
CA LEU A 193 -15.67 8.43 6.84
C LEU A 193 -16.55 7.17 6.99
N GLY A 194 -17.69 7.25 7.67
CA GLY A 194 -18.52 6.07 7.96
C GLY A 194 -17.86 5.11 8.96
N VAL A 195 -17.21 5.64 10.00
CA VAL A 195 -16.63 4.85 11.10
C VAL A 195 -17.73 4.36 12.04
N LEU A 196 -17.73 3.07 12.36
CA LEU A 196 -18.62 2.47 13.38
C LEU A 196 -18.04 2.53 14.80
#